data_AF-A0A949M7X0-F1
#
_entry.id   AF-A0A949M7X0-F1
#
_cell.length_a   1.000
_cell.length_b   1.000
_cell.length_c   1.000
_cell.angle_alpha   90.00
_cell.angle_beta   90.00
_cell.angle_gamma   90.00
#
_symmetry.space_group_name_H-M   'P 1'
#
loop_
_entity.id
_entity.type
_entity.pdbx_description
1 polymer ?
#
loop_
_entity_poly.entity_id
_entity_poly.type
_entity_poly.pdbx_seq_one_letter_code
_entity_poly.pdbx_strand_id
1 'polypeptide(L)'
;MTKTRRKFTAEQKAAIVRRHLKDKEPISSIAEELSIQPTQIHQWVALALEQVERAFEKSAKSKKVSQRSQAKINDLKDQRIKKLEEKLVHKNEVIAELMEENVKAKKANGDL
;
A
#
# COMPACT_ATOMS: atom_id res chain seq x y z
N MET A 1 48.05 24.06 1.09
CA MET A 1 46.80 24.48 0.40
C MET A 1 45.84 23.29 0.37
N THR A 2 44.89 23.23 1.31
CA THR A 2 43.91 22.14 1.38
C THR A 2 42.89 22.31 0.26
N LYS A 3 42.98 21.50 -0.80
CA LYS A 3 41.98 21.48 -1.89
C LYS A 3 40.61 21.16 -1.29
N THR A 4 39.75 22.16 -1.17
CA THR A 4 38.36 22.01 -0.73
C THR A 4 37.64 21.10 -1.73
N ARG A 5 37.36 19.86 -1.33
CA ARG A 5 36.65 18.91 -2.21
C ARG A 5 35.25 19.45 -2.48
N ARG A 6 34.93 19.64 -3.77
CA ARG A 6 33.59 20.02 -4.23
C ARG A 6 32.59 18.96 -3.74
N LYS A 7 31.60 19.36 -2.95
CA LYS A 7 30.57 18.46 -2.43
C LYS A 7 29.36 18.49 -3.36
N PHE A 8 28.94 17.33 -3.85
CA PHE A 8 27.71 17.17 -4.62
C PHE A 8 26.59 16.72 -3.70
N THR A 9 25.43 17.36 -3.80
CA THR A 9 24.21 16.93 -3.09
C THR A 9 23.70 15.61 -3.65
N ALA A 10 22.84 14.92 -2.90
CA ALA A 10 22.22 13.68 -3.37
C ALA A 10 21.44 13.89 -4.69
N GLU A 11 20.72 15.01 -4.80
CA GLU A 11 19.95 15.38 -5.99
C GLU A 11 20.85 15.61 -7.21
N GLN A 12 21.98 16.30 -7.03
CA GLN A 12 22.94 16.53 -8.12
C GLN A 12 23.55 15.23 -8.62
N LYS A 13 23.93 14.32 -7.72
CA LYS A 13 24.44 12.99 -8.09
C LYS A 13 23.37 12.20 -8.86
N ALA A 14 22.12 12.24 -8.42
CA ALA A 14 21.02 11.56 -9.08
C ALA A 14 20.73 12.13 -10.48
N ALA A 15 20.84 13.46 -10.66
CA ALA A 15 20.68 14.11 -11.96
C ALA A 15 21.78 13.69 -12.96
N ILE A 16 23.03 13.64 -12.50
CA ILE A 16 24.19 13.18 -13.28
C ILE A 16 24.01 11.73 -13.73
N VAL A 17 23.64 10.84 -12.80
CA VAL A 17 23.37 9.43 -13.12
C VAL A 17 22.19 9.30 -14.08
N ARG A 18 21.16 10.14 -13.95
CA ARG A 18 19.99 10.14 -14.84
C ARG A 18 20.35 10.54 -16.27
N ARG A 19 21.15 11.60 -16.46
CA ARG A 19 21.65 12.00 -17.79
C ARG A 19 22.35 10.84 -18.50
N HIS A 20 23.22 10.13 -17.79
CA HIS A 20 23.92 8.99 -18.36
C HIS A 20 22.98 7.80 -18.67
N LEU A 21 22.12 7.40 -17.73
CA LEU A 21 21.30 6.19 -17.89
C LEU A 21 20.09 6.38 -18.81
N LYS A 22 19.43 7.54 -18.72
CA LYS A 22 18.21 7.89 -19.46
C LYS A 22 18.52 8.54 -20.79
N ASP A 23 19.33 9.59 -20.78
CA ASP A 23 19.59 10.42 -21.96
C ASP A 23 20.78 9.89 -22.78
N LYS A 24 21.43 8.81 -22.30
CA LYS A 24 22.55 8.11 -22.95
C LYS A 24 23.78 8.99 -23.21
N GLU A 25 23.90 10.08 -22.47
CA GLU A 25 25.07 10.96 -22.55
C GLU A 25 26.35 10.21 -22.11
N PRO A 26 27.45 10.32 -22.87
CA PRO A 26 28.72 9.70 -22.49
C PRO A 26 29.26 10.27 -21.17
N ILE A 27 29.82 9.40 -20.33
CA ILE A 27 30.41 9.79 -19.03
C ILE A 27 31.55 10.79 -19.23
N SER A 28 32.32 10.68 -20.31
CA SER A 28 33.40 11.63 -20.66
C SER A 28 32.87 13.04 -20.85
N SER A 29 31.76 13.21 -21.57
CA SER A 29 31.13 14.52 -21.80
C SER A 29 30.66 15.15 -20.48
N ILE A 30 30.02 14.36 -19.62
CA ILE A 30 29.50 14.85 -18.33
C ILE A 30 30.66 15.17 -17.36
N ALA A 31 31.72 14.36 -17.39
CA ALA A 31 32.93 14.57 -16.61
C ALA A 31 33.65 15.87 -16.98
N GLU A 32 33.74 16.17 -18.28
CA GLU A 32 34.30 17.43 -18.79
C GLU A 32 33.44 18.64 -18.39
N GLU A 33 32.13 18.60 -18.65
CA GLU A 33 31.18 19.68 -18.33
C GLU A 33 31.24 20.06 -16.84
N LEU A 34 31.26 19.06 -15.96
CA LEU A 34 31.21 19.28 -14.51
C LEU A 34 32.60 19.34 -13.86
N SER A 35 33.67 19.14 -14.64
CA SER A 35 35.06 19.02 -14.18
C SER A 35 35.23 17.99 -13.05
N ILE A 36 34.63 16.80 -13.24
CA ILE A 36 34.64 15.68 -12.29
C ILE A 36 35.44 14.52 -12.90
N GLN A 37 36.07 13.69 -12.08
CA GLN A 37 36.70 12.46 -12.56
C GLN A 37 35.64 11.44 -13.02
N PRO A 38 35.78 10.84 -14.22
CA PRO A 38 34.85 9.81 -14.72
C PRO A 38 34.58 8.68 -13.73
N THR A 39 35.61 8.23 -13.01
CA THR A 39 35.52 7.19 -11.97
C THR A 39 34.47 7.50 -10.89
N GLN A 40 34.31 8.78 -10.54
CA GLN A 40 33.33 9.19 -9.54
C GLN A 40 31.89 9.08 -10.07
N ILE A 41 31.67 9.33 -11.36
CA ILE A 41 30.37 9.12 -12.00
C ILE A 41 30.05 7.62 -12.06
N HIS A 42 31.03 6.78 -12.42
CA HIS A 42 30.86 5.32 -12.37
C HIS A 42 30.47 4.82 -10.97
N GLN A 43 31.10 5.36 -9.91
CA GLN A 43 30.74 5.02 -8.53
C GLN A 43 29.29 5.41 -8.20
N TRP A 44 28.82 6.58 -8.65
CA TRP A 44 27.43 6.99 -8.42
C TRP A 44 26.43 6.14 -9.20
N VAL A 45 26.76 5.76 -10.44
CA VAL A 45 25.93 4.85 -11.23
C VAL A 45 25.81 3.49 -10.54
N ALA A 46 26.92 2.92 -10.08
CA ALA A 46 26.92 1.64 -9.36
C ALA A 46 26.07 1.69 -8.09
N LEU A 47 26.26 2.72 -7.25
CA LEU A 47 25.47 2.92 -6.04
C LEU A 47 23.98 3.08 -6.33
N ALA A 48 23.62 3.78 -7.40
CA ALA A 48 22.23 3.94 -7.79
C ALA A 48 21.61 2.60 -8.19
N LEU A 49 22.31 1.79 -8.99
CA LEU A 49 21.81 0.48 -9.44
C LEU A 49 21.66 -0.52 -8.29
N GLU A 50 22.61 -0.54 -7.34
CA GLU A 50 22.51 -1.40 -6.14
C GLU A 50 21.28 -1.04 -5.29
N GLN A 51 20.95 0.24 -5.18
CA GLN A 51 19.79 0.70 -4.43
C GLN A 51 18.47 0.53 -5.22
N VAL A 52 18.52 0.39 -6.55
CA VAL A 52 17.35 0.23 -7.41
C VAL A 52 16.65 -1.11 -7.15
N GLU A 53 17.38 -2.17 -6.85
CA GLU A 53 16.79 -3.48 -6.49
C GLU A 53 15.84 -3.35 -5.29
N ARG A 54 16.26 -2.59 -4.27
CA ARG A 54 15.46 -2.31 -3.06
C ARG A 54 14.20 -1.49 -3.35
N ALA A 55 14.17 -0.74 -4.46
CA ALA A 55 12.97 0.00 -4.88
C ALA A 55 11.92 -0.92 -5.51
N PHE A 56 12.35 -2.04 -6.10
CA PHE A 56 11.47 -3.05 -6.69
C PHE A 56 11.07 -4.15 -5.70
N GLU A 57 11.83 -4.34 -4.62
CA GLU A 57 11.36 -5.13 -3.50
C GLU A 57 10.06 -4.52 -2.94
N LYS A 58 8.95 -5.28 -2.99
CA LYS A 58 7.72 -4.92 -2.27
C LYS A 58 8.09 -4.75 -0.81
N SER A 59 8.30 -3.50 -0.38
CA SER A 59 8.80 -3.22 0.95
C SER A 59 7.97 -3.96 2.00
N ALA A 60 8.62 -4.53 3.02
CA ALA A 60 7.91 -5.14 4.14
C ALA A 60 6.90 -4.16 4.78
N LYS A 61 7.11 -2.86 4.62
CA LYS A 61 6.20 -1.78 4.99
C LYS A 61 4.92 -1.77 4.15
N SER A 62 5.02 -1.97 2.83
CA SER A 62 3.86 -2.15 1.94
C SER A 62 3.04 -3.40 2.30
N LYS A 63 3.71 -4.52 2.62
CA LYS A 63 3.04 -5.74 3.13
C LYS A 63 2.35 -5.53 4.49
N LYS A 64 2.98 -4.81 5.43
CA LYS A 64 2.38 -4.50 6.75
C LYS A 64 1.19 -3.55 6.63
N VAL A 65 1.28 -2.55 5.75
CA VAL A 65 0.15 -1.64 5.47
C VAL A 65 -1.00 -2.41 4.82
N SER A 66 -0.74 -3.30 3.86
CA SER A 66 -1.79 -4.12 3.25
C SER A 66 -2.44 -5.07 4.27
N GLN A 67 -1.67 -5.68 5.17
CA GLN A 67 -2.21 -6.55 6.23
C GLN A 67 -3.05 -5.78 7.25
N ARG A 68 -2.61 -4.59 7.69
CA ARG A 68 -3.38 -3.77 8.64
C ARG A 68 -4.68 -3.26 8.04
N SER A 69 -4.66 -2.87 6.76
CA SER A 69 -5.86 -2.50 6.01
C SER A 69 -6.81 -3.69 5.86
N GLN A 70 -6.30 -4.88 5.57
CA GLN A 70 -7.10 -6.10 5.46
C GLN A 70 -7.74 -6.50 6.79
N ALA A 71 -7.01 -6.41 7.90
CA ALA A 71 -7.54 -6.71 9.24
C ALA A 71 -8.69 -5.76 9.61
N LYS A 72 -8.55 -4.46 9.31
CA LYS A 72 -9.62 -3.47 9.54
C LYS A 72 -10.87 -3.75 8.68
N ILE A 73 -10.68 -4.18 7.42
CA ILE A 73 -11.78 -4.55 6.54
C ILE A 73 -12.52 -5.78 7.09
N ASN A 74 -11.80 -6.77 7.60
CA ASN A 74 -12.40 -7.97 8.18
C ASN A 74 -13.20 -7.63 9.45
N ASP A 75 -12.64 -6.83 10.37
CA ASP A 75 -13.35 -6.39 11.59
C ASP A 75 -14.67 -5.66 11.26
N LEU A 76 -14.66 -4.76 10.26
CA LEU A 76 -15.88 -4.09 9.81
C LEU A 76 -16.91 -5.04 9.20
N LYS A 77 -16.45 -6.10 8.52
CA LYS A 77 -17.34 -7.14 7.98
C LYS A 77 -17.96 -7.95 9.11
N ASP A 78 -17.16 -8.37 10.09
CA ASP A 78 -17.61 -9.18 11.22
C ASP A 78 -18.65 -8.42 12.07
N GLN A 79 -18.42 -7.13 12.32
CA GLN A 79 -19.41 -6.28 12.99
C GLN A 79 -20.73 -6.17 12.21
N ARG A 80 -20.66 -6.12 10.87
CA ARG A 80 -21.85 -6.06 10.02
C ARG A 80 -22.59 -7.39 10.00
N ILE A 81 -21.87 -8.50 9.94
CA ILE A 81 -22.44 -9.85 10.02
C ILE A 81 -23.19 -10.00 11.34
N LYS A 82 -22.53 -9.68 12.47
CA LYS A 82 -23.15 -9.76 13.79
C LYS A 82 -24.45 -8.95 13.90
N LYS A 83 -24.45 -7.69 13.42
CA LYS A 83 -25.67 -6.85 13.40
C LYS A 83 -26.79 -7.43 12.53
N LEU A 84 -26.43 -8.10 11.43
CA LEU A 84 -27.42 -8.73 10.56
C LEU A 84 -27.98 -10.00 11.19
N GLU A 85 -27.14 -10.79 11.85
CA GLU A 85 -27.54 -11.98 12.61
C GLU A 85 -28.49 -11.62 13.76
N GLU A 86 -28.16 -10.61 14.57
CA GLU A 86 -29.03 -10.11 15.65
C GLU A 86 -30.40 -9.66 15.11
N LYS A 87 -30.44 -8.97 13.97
CA LYS A 87 -31.69 -8.57 13.32
C LYS A 87 -32.50 -9.77 12.81
N LEU A 88 -31.84 -10.80 12.30
CA LEU A 88 -32.52 -12.02 11.86
C LEU A 88 -33.15 -12.76 13.04
N VAL A 89 -32.41 -12.90 14.15
CA VAL A 89 -32.92 -13.53 15.38
C VAL A 89 -34.15 -12.78 15.88
N HIS A 90 -34.06 -11.46 16.05
CA HIS A 90 -35.18 -10.66 16.52
C HIS A 90 -36.42 -10.76 15.61
N LYS A 91 -36.22 -10.74 14.29
CA LYS A 91 -37.34 -10.92 13.34
C LYS A 91 -37.96 -12.31 13.46
N ASN A 92 -37.16 -13.34 13.63
CA ASN A 92 -37.65 -14.72 13.78
C ASN A 92 -38.48 -14.88 15.07
N GLU A 93 -38.07 -14.23 16.17
CA GLU A 93 -38.82 -14.21 17.43
C GLU A 93 -40.17 -13.54 17.26
N VAL A 94 -40.21 -12.33 16.71
CA VAL A 94 -41.48 -11.60 16.46
C VAL A 94 -42.38 -12.38 15.52
N ILE A 95 -41.83 -13.00 14.48
CA ILE A 95 -42.59 -13.84 13.56
C ILE A 95 -43.18 -15.07 14.29
N ALA A 96 -42.42 -15.71 15.18
CA ALA A 96 -42.90 -16.86 15.94
C ALA A 96 -44.07 -16.47 16.86
N GLU A 97 -43.95 -15.36 17.59
CA GLU A 97 -45.02 -14.82 18.44
C GLU A 97 -46.28 -14.50 17.63
N LEU A 98 -46.14 -13.75 16.53
CA LEU A 98 -47.26 -13.38 15.66
C LEU A 98 -47.90 -14.61 15.00
N MET A 99 -47.11 -15.62 14.62
CA MET A 99 -47.64 -16.85 14.07
C MET A 99 -48.43 -17.63 15.11
N GLU A 100 -47.95 -17.70 16.36
CA GLU A 100 -48.67 -18.36 17.44
C GLU A 100 -50.02 -17.69 17.72
N GLU A 101 -50.04 -16.36 17.81
CA GLU A 101 -51.28 -15.57 17.99
C GLU A 101 -52.25 -15.76 16.82
N ASN A 102 -51.77 -15.71 15.58
CA ASN A 102 -52.60 -15.94 14.39
C ASN A 102 -53.22 -17.34 14.36
N VAL A 103 -52.47 -18.38 14.75
CA VAL A 103 -53.00 -19.75 14.83
C VAL A 103 -54.07 -19.85 15.90
N LYS A 104 -53.87 -19.24 17.08
CA LYS A 104 -54.88 -19.19 18.16
C LYS A 104 -56.15 -18.47 17.70
N ALA A 105 -56.01 -17.31 17.05
CA ALA A 105 -57.12 -16.54 16.53
C ALA A 105 -57.93 -17.30 15.46
N LYS A 106 -57.25 -17.94 14.51
CA LYS A 106 -57.91 -18.78 13.49
C LYS A 106 -58.67 -19.96 14.09
N LYS A 107 -58.11 -20.62 15.12
CA LYS A 107 -58.82 -21.69 15.86
C LYS A 107 -60.06 -21.16 16.58
N ALA A 108 -59.99 -19.96 17.17
CA ALA A 108 -61.13 -19.34 17.85
C ALA A 108 -62.26 -18.93 16.88
N ASN A 109 -61.90 -18.53 15.66
CA ASN A 109 -62.87 -18.15 14.61
C ASN A 109 -63.43 -19.35 13.82
N GLY A 110 -62.98 -20.59 14.07
CA GLY A 110 -63.46 -21.78 13.37
C GLY A 110 -62.92 -21.96 11.95
N ASP A 111 -61.87 -21.22 11.58
CA ASP A 111 -61.21 -21.28 10.26
C ASP A 111 -60.10 -22.36 10.18
N LEU A 112 -59.89 -23.11 11.28
CA LEU A 112 -58.90 -24.20 11.43
C LEU A 112 -59.52 -25.46 12.01
#